data_AF-A0A0S9PT61-F1
#
_entry.id   AF-A0A0S9PT61-F1
#
_cell.length_a   1.000
_cell.length_b   1.000
_cell.length_c   1.000
_cell.angle_alpha   90.00
_cell.angle_beta   90.00
_cell.angle_gamma   90.00
#
_symmetry.space_group_name_H-M   'P 1'
#
loop_
_entity.id
_entity.type
_entity.pdbx_description
1 polymer ?
#
loop_
_entity_poly.entity_id
_entity_poly.type
_entity_poly.pdbx_seq_one_letter_code
_entity_poly.pdbx_strand_id
1 'polypeptide(L)'
;MTSDRDEDGTVADPRDAAEEAGLAYVDESTPGLTRRRSGTGFAYRDPKGAPVRDAKTLARIRALAIPPAYTDVWICARANGHIQATGRDAKGRKQYRYHADFRAARDQTKFEHIMTFADVLPGLRARVDADMGKAGLPREKVLATVVHLLETTLIRVGNDDYARTNKSFGLTTLRDRHATIAGAKLTFRFKGKSGKTWDLGVKDRRVARIVKACQDLPGQELFQYRDADGAIRDVTSADVNAYLREITGQPVTAKDFRTWAGTVLAALALQEFEAFDSQAAAKKNLRTAIESVASRLGNTPTICRKCYIHPQVLDGYLEGDLLLQVKHAVADELRDDLTRLKPEEAAVLGLLQARLARVSKATPVRTATRKTKASSQAKSKAATKSVGRAKSNGRDTASGSERRTKSRSKAPDAGTADRPTA
;
A
#
# COMPACT_ATOMS: atom_id res chain seq x y z
N MET A 1 -1.24 -21.13 19.25
CA MET A 1 -1.34 -21.09 17.78
C MET A 1 -2.11 -19.83 17.41
N THR A 2 -1.41 -18.72 17.21
CA THR A 2 -2.00 -17.42 16.89
C THR A 2 -1.35 -16.94 15.60
N SER A 3 -2.05 -17.16 14.49
CA SER A 3 -1.64 -16.69 13.17
C SER A 3 -2.03 -15.22 13.02
N ASP A 4 -1.14 -14.31 13.42
CA ASP A 4 -1.17 -12.92 12.98
C ASP A 4 -0.83 -12.89 11.49
N ARG A 5 -1.86 -13.08 10.65
CA ARG A 5 -1.75 -12.88 9.19
C ARG A 5 -1.66 -11.39 8.94
N ASP A 6 -0.63 -11.01 8.19
CA ASP A 6 -0.34 -9.63 7.80
C ASP A 6 -1.54 -8.98 7.09
N GLU A 7 -2.21 -8.04 7.76
CA GLU A 7 -3.28 -7.19 7.21
C GLU A 7 -2.69 -6.08 6.31
N ASP A 8 -2.00 -6.45 5.24
CA ASP A 8 -1.96 -5.66 4.01
C ASP A 8 -2.75 -6.44 2.98
N GLY A 9 -4.08 -6.20 2.98
CA GLY A 9 -5.09 -6.87 2.16
C GLY A 9 -4.95 -6.59 0.66
N THR A 10 -3.80 -6.89 0.09
CA THR A 10 -3.53 -6.93 -1.35
C THR A 10 -2.59 -8.11 -1.52
N VAL A 11 -3.08 -9.27 -1.91
CA VAL A 11 -2.25 -10.48 -1.85
C VAL A 11 -2.50 -11.34 -3.07
N ALA A 12 -1.61 -11.19 -4.07
CA ALA A 12 -0.81 -12.34 -4.46
C ALA A 12 -0.12 -12.86 -3.19
N ASP A 13 -0.19 -14.18 -2.92
CA ASP A 13 0.32 -14.80 -1.68
C ASP A 13 1.67 -14.14 -1.31
N PRO A 14 1.90 -13.69 -0.06
CA PRO A 14 3.17 -13.03 0.26
C PRO A 14 4.37 -13.97 -0.02
N ARG A 15 4.12 -15.28 -0.15
CA ARG A 15 5.03 -16.27 -0.71
C ARG A 15 5.27 -16.12 -2.22
N ASP A 16 4.23 -16.02 -3.04
CA ASP A 16 4.33 -15.83 -4.49
C ASP A 16 5.04 -14.50 -4.81
N ALA A 17 4.68 -13.42 -4.12
CA ALA A 17 5.32 -12.12 -4.28
C ALA A 17 6.80 -12.11 -3.82
N ALA A 18 7.16 -12.99 -2.88
CA ALA A 18 8.55 -13.19 -2.49
C ALA A 18 9.30 -13.98 -3.56
N GLU A 19 8.71 -15.06 -4.08
CA GLU A 19 9.29 -15.92 -5.12
C GLU A 19 9.53 -15.17 -6.43
N GLU A 20 8.57 -14.37 -6.89
CA GLU A 20 8.68 -13.53 -8.09
C GLU A 20 9.79 -12.48 -7.96
N ALA A 21 9.99 -11.95 -6.75
CA ALA A 21 11.09 -11.04 -6.44
C ALA A 21 12.45 -11.75 -6.22
N GLY A 22 12.51 -13.08 -6.35
CA GLY A 22 13.72 -13.87 -6.07
C GLY A 22 14.12 -13.90 -4.59
N LEU A 23 13.17 -13.67 -3.68
CA LEU A 23 13.34 -13.57 -2.24
C LEU A 23 12.84 -14.82 -1.52
N ALA A 24 13.46 -15.12 -0.38
CA ALA A 24 13.03 -16.20 0.50
C ALA A 24 11.81 -15.78 1.32
N TYR A 25 10.77 -16.60 1.29
CA TYR A 25 9.68 -16.52 2.26
C TYR A 25 10.20 -16.90 3.66
N VAL A 26 10.05 -16.01 4.63
CA VAL A 26 10.56 -16.13 6.01
C VAL A 26 9.57 -15.50 6.99
N ASP A 27 9.46 -16.04 8.19
CA ASP A 27 8.69 -15.45 9.28
C ASP A 27 9.52 -15.41 10.58
N GLU A 28 8.96 -14.85 11.65
CA GLU A 28 9.67 -14.71 12.93
C GLU A 28 9.85 -16.03 13.70
N SER A 29 9.21 -17.12 13.29
CA SER A 29 9.46 -18.46 13.84
C SER A 29 10.83 -19.00 13.37
N THR A 30 11.34 -18.47 12.26
CA THR A 30 12.70 -18.78 11.79
C THR A 30 13.76 -18.16 12.72
N PRO A 31 14.85 -18.89 13.07
CA PRO A 31 15.93 -18.32 13.86
C PRO A 31 16.51 -17.04 13.24
N GLY A 32 16.52 -15.94 14.00
CA GLY A 32 16.98 -14.62 13.54
C GLY A 32 17.99 -13.98 14.48
N LEU A 33 18.50 -12.82 14.07
CA LEU A 33 19.37 -11.99 14.89
C LEU A 33 18.52 -11.19 15.88
N THR A 34 19.05 -10.97 17.08
CA THR A 34 18.40 -10.16 18.12
C THR A 34 19.16 -8.87 18.37
N ARG A 35 18.44 -7.81 18.74
CA ARG A 35 19.01 -6.51 19.09
C ARG A 35 19.01 -6.30 20.60
N ARG A 36 20.15 -5.90 21.18
CA ARG A 36 20.26 -5.50 22.59
C ARG A 36 20.88 -4.11 22.70
N ARG A 37 20.43 -3.32 23.68
CA ARG A 37 21.08 -2.03 23.98
C ARG A 37 22.51 -2.28 24.48
N SER A 38 23.45 -1.44 24.04
CA SER A 38 24.85 -1.48 24.45
C SER A 38 25.43 -0.07 24.41
N GLY A 39 25.69 0.51 25.58
CA GLY A 39 26.12 1.91 25.72
C GLY A 39 25.13 2.87 25.08
N THR A 40 25.63 3.75 24.20
CA THR A 40 24.82 4.71 23.43
C THR A 40 24.17 4.12 22.18
N GLY A 41 24.40 2.83 21.89
CA GLY A 41 23.93 2.17 20.67
C GLY A 41 23.33 0.78 20.91
N PHE A 42 23.48 -0.08 19.91
CA PHE A 42 22.94 -1.43 19.92
C PHE A 42 24.00 -2.45 19.52
N ALA A 43 23.98 -3.59 20.21
CA ALA A 43 24.70 -4.80 19.84
C ALA A 43 23.73 -5.82 19.25
N TYR A 44 24.20 -6.60 18.27
CA TYR A 44 23.41 -7.63 17.60
C TYR A 44 23.97 -9.00 17.94
N ARG A 45 23.09 -9.97 18.19
CA ARG A 45 23.46 -11.36 18.47
C ARG A 45 22.83 -12.29 17.44
N ASP A 46 23.58 -13.32 17.07
CA ASP A 46 23.08 -14.37 16.19
C ASP A 46 22.11 -15.31 16.94
N PRO A 47 21.47 -16.29 16.27
CA PRO A 47 20.55 -17.21 16.92
C PRO A 47 21.18 -18.08 18.01
N LYS A 48 22.51 -18.22 18.02
CA LYS A 48 23.28 -18.94 19.04
C LYS A 48 23.72 -18.02 20.19
N GLY A 49 23.38 -16.73 20.13
CA GLY A 49 23.74 -15.71 21.11
C GLY A 49 25.13 -15.09 20.92
N ALA A 50 25.88 -15.47 19.89
CA ALA A 50 27.21 -14.93 19.61
C ALA A 50 27.12 -13.50 19.02
N PRO A 51 28.11 -12.62 19.29
CA PRO A 51 28.09 -11.26 18.78
C PRO A 51 28.26 -11.24 17.24
N VAL A 52 27.37 -10.52 16.56
CA VAL A 52 27.48 -10.31 15.11
C VAL A 52 28.54 -9.27 14.82
N ARG A 53 29.64 -9.69 14.19
CA ARG A 53 30.78 -8.83 13.82
C ARG A 53 30.93 -8.61 12.32
N ASP A 54 30.20 -9.38 11.50
CA ASP A 54 30.26 -9.26 10.06
C ASP A 54 29.82 -7.87 9.58
N ALA A 55 30.73 -7.15 8.93
CA ALA A 55 30.52 -5.77 8.50
C ALA A 55 29.36 -5.64 7.50
N LYS A 56 29.19 -6.62 6.61
CA LYS A 56 28.11 -6.63 5.60
C LYS A 56 26.75 -6.79 6.25
N THR A 57 26.63 -7.70 7.20
CA THR A 57 25.41 -7.89 8.00
C THR A 57 25.09 -6.65 8.81
N LEU A 58 26.07 -6.05 9.49
CA LEU A 58 25.85 -4.82 10.27
C LEU A 58 25.42 -3.63 9.39
N ALA A 59 26.02 -3.47 8.21
CA ALA A 59 25.62 -2.44 7.25
C ALA A 59 24.16 -2.62 6.80
N ARG A 60 23.76 -3.86 6.47
CA ARG A 60 22.36 -4.18 6.12
C ARG A 60 21.41 -3.82 7.25
N ILE A 61 21.71 -4.22 8.49
CA ILE A 61 20.84 -3.93 9.65
C ILE A 61 20.67 -2.41 9.85
N ARG A 62 21.75 -1.63 9.69
CA ARG A 62 21.67 -0.16 9.76
C ARG A 62 20.77 0.42 8.68
N ALA A 63 20.86 -0.10 7.45
CA ALA A 63 20.01 0.33 6.33
C ALA A 63 18.52 0.05 6.55
N LEU A 64 18.15 -0.93 7.39
CA LEU A 64 16.75 -1.19 7.76
C LEU A 64 16.12 -0.07 8.59
N ALA A 65 16.93 0.83 9.17
CA ALA A 65 16.48 1.95 10.00
C ALA A 65 15.44 1.51 11.05
N ILE A 66 15.74 0.45 11.80
CA ILE A 66 14.87 -0.07 12.86
C ILE A 66 14.84 0.96 14.00
N PRO A 67 13.69 1.58 14.32
CA PRO A 67 13.63 2.65 15.29
C PRO A 67 14.22 2.23 16.64
N PRO A 68 14.98 3.10 17.32
CA PRO A 68 15.66 2.77 18.57
C PRO A 68 14.69 2.49 19.72
N ALA A 69 13.46 3.00 19.63
CA ALA A 69 12.40 2.77 20.61
C ALA A 69 11.74 1.39 20.50
N TYR A 70 11.98 0.62 19.42
CA TYR A 70 11.33 -0.68 19.27
C TYR A 70 11.90 -1.74 20.23
N THR A 71 11.00 -2.49 20.86
CA THR A 71 11.31 -3.67 21.69
C THR A 71 11.09 -4.97 20.90
N ASP A 72 11.44 -6.11 21.47
CA ASP A 72 11.27 -7.46 20.87
C ASP A 72 11.71 -7.54 19.40
N VAL A 73 12.89 -6.99 19.11
CA VAL A 73 13.37 -6.87 17.73
C VAL A 73 13.98 -8.19 17.26
N TRP A 74 13.32 -8.79 16.27
CA TRP A 74 13.84 -9.89 15.46
C TRP A 74 14.32 -9.36 14.12
N ILE A 75 15.47 -9.83 13.65
CA ILE A 75 16.08 -9.41 12.40
C ILE A 75 16.39 -10.66 11.59
N CYS A 76 15.97 -10.70 10.32
CA CYS A 76 16.22 -11.85 9.47
C CYS A 76 17.72 -12.05 9.25
N ALA A 77 18.20 -13.27 9.49
CA ALA A 77 19.59 -13.66 9.24
C ALA A 77 19.94 -13.63 7.75
N ARG A 78 18.96 -13.92 6.88
CA ARG A 78 19.13 -13.96 5.42
C ARG A 78 18.95 -12.58 4.82
N ALA A 79 19.90 -12.16 3.98
CA ALA A 79 19.81 -10.89 3.26
C ALA A 79 18.64 -10.88 2.27
N ASN A 80 18.29 -12.04 1.70
CA ASN A 80 17.20 -12.19 0.73
C ASN A 80 15.86 -12.59 1.36
N GLY A 81 15.66 -12.47 2.68
CA GLY A 81 14.35 -12.71 3.31
C GLY A 81 13.37 -11.57 3.00
N HIS A 82 12.13 -11.88 2.60
CA HIS A 82 11.14 -10.85 2.27
C HIS A 82 10.78 -9.95 3.47
N ILE A 83 10.70 -10.51 4.69
CA ILE A 83 10.73 -9.77 5.95
C ILE A 83 12.19 -9.67 6.40
N GLN A 84 12.65 -8.44 6.63
CA GLN A 84 14.02 -8.15 7.06
C GLN A 84 14.11 -7.90 8.57
N ALA A 85 13.08 -7.36 9.20
CA ALA A 85 13.00 -7.26 10.66
C ALA A 85 11.56 -7.10 11.14
N THR A 86 11.30 -7.54 12.38
CA THR A 86 10.10 -7.21 13.14
C THR A 86 10.50 -6.56 14.47
N GLY A 87 9.56 -5.86 15.10
CA GLY A 87 9.72 -5.33 16.44
C GLY A 87 8.42 -4.73 16.96
N ARG A 88 8.35 -4.44 18.25
CA ARG A 88 7.19 -3.81 18.87
C ARG A 88 7.43 -2.32 19.05
N ASP A 89 6.48 -1.48 18.65
CA ASP A 89 6.56 -0.04 18.90
C ASP A 89 6.21 0.33 20.35
N ALA A 90 6.26 1.63 20.68
CA ALA A 90 5.93 2.14 22.02
C ALA A 90 4.50 1.84 22.48
N LYS A 91 3.61 1.40 21.57
CA LYS A 91 2.24 0.97 21.87
C LYS A 91 2.10 -0.57 21.87
N GLY A 92 3.21 -1.31 21.85
CA GLY A 92 3.24 -2.77 21.83
C GLY A 92 2.87 -3.41 20.48
N ARG A 93 2.60 -2.59 19.44
CA ARG A 93 2.16 -3.10 18.13
C ARG A 93 3.33 -3.67 17.37
N LYS A 94 3.14 -4.83 16.77
CA LYS A 94 4.13 -5.44 15.89
C LYS A 94 4.30 -4.62 14.61
N GLN A 95 5.55 -4.34 14.27
CA GLN A 95 5.96 -3.51 13.14
C GLN A 95 6.95 -4.28 12.29
N TYR A 96 6.83 -4.13 10.98
CA TYR A 96 7.63 -4.86 10.00
C TYR A 96 8.60 -3.96 9.25
N ARG A 97 9.72 -4.53 8.86
CA ARG A 97 10.66 -4.02 7.86
C ARG A 97 10.77 -5.09 6.78
N TYR A 98 10.46 -4.72 5.55
CA TYR A 98 10.48 -5.62 4.41
C TYR A 98 11.72 -5.35 3.54
N HIS A 99 12.11 -6.34 2.75
CA HIS A 99 13.10 -6.17 1.69
C HIS A 99 12.64 -5.11 0.68
N ALA A 100 13.57 -4.34 0.10
CA ALA A 100 13.22 -3.29 -0.87
C ALA A 100 12.52 -3.88 -2.10
N ASP A 101 13.06 -4.96 -2.66
CA ASP A 101 12.50 -5.63 -3.83
C ASP A 101 11.12 -6.25 -3.55
N PHE A 102 10.89 -6.76 -2.32
CA PHE A 102 9.57 -7.24 -1.92
C PHE A 102 8.55 -6.08 -1.87
N ARG A 103 8.95 -4.91 -1.37
CA ARG A 103 8.10 -3.73 -1.40
C ARG A 103 7.84 -3.25 -2.82
N ALA A 104 8.85 -3.27 -3.68
CA ALA A 104 8.70 -2.88 -5.09
C ALA A 104 7.75 -3.82 -5.84
N ALA A 105 7.91 -5.14 -5.68
CA ALA A 105 7.01 -6.13 -6.25
C ALA A 105 5.56 -5.97 -5.73
N ARG A 106 5.38 -5.73 -4.42
CA ARG A 106 4.06 -5.43 -3.84
C ARG A 106 3.47 -4.10 -4.32
N ASP A 107 4.32 -3.10 -4.54
CA ASP A 107 3.93 -1.79 -5.05
C ASP A 107 3.53 -1.85 -6.53
N GLN A 108 4.04 -2.81 -7.30
CA GLN A 108 3.66 -3.03 -8.70
C GLN A 108 2.37 -3.86 -8.80
N THR A 109 2.29 -4.96 -8.05
CA THR A 109 1.09 -5.83 -8.01
C THR A 109 -0.15 -5.14 -7.44
N LYS A 110 -0.02 -4.19 -6.50
CA LYS A 110 -1.19 -3.45 -5.97
C LYS A 110 -1.94 -2.66 -7.04
N PHE A 111 -1.22 -2.18 -8.07
CA PHE A 111 -1.80 -1.36 -9.13
C PHE A 111 -2.30 -2.21 -10.29
N GLU A 112 -1.66 -3.35 -10.55
CA GLU A 112 -2.24 -4.36 -11.45
C GLU A 112 -3.57 -4.90 -10.90
N HIS A 113 -3.65 -5.11 -9.58
CA HIS A 113 -4.88 -5.54 -8.91
C HIS A 113 -6.05 -4.56 -9.08
N ILE A 114 -5.77 -3.26 -9.26
CA ILE A 114 -6.85 -2.27 -9.42
C ILE A 114 -7.60 -2.42 -10.74
N MET A 115 -6.94 -2.96 -11.77
CA MET A 115 -7.57 -3.23 -13.06
C MET A 115 -8.60 -4.37 -12.90
N THR A 116 -8.20 -5.46 -12.24
CA THR A 116 -9.12 -6.56 -11.89
C THR A 116 -10.29 -6.07 -11.05
N PHE A 117 -10.04 -5.18 -10.08
CA PHE A 117 -11.10 -4.57 -9.29
C PHE A 117 -12.08 -3.77 -10.14
N ALA A 118 -11.59 -2.92 -11.05
CA ALA A 118 -12.43 -2.11 -11.93
C ALA A 118 -13.29 -2.99 -12.86
N ASP A 119 -12.73 -4.09 -13.37
CA ASP A 119 -13.45 -5.02 -14.25
C ASP A 119 -14.62 -5.72 -13.54
N VAL A 120 -14.45 -6.11 -12.27
CA VAL A 120 -15.49 -6.81 -11.49
C VAL A 120 -16.46 -5.87 -10.75
N LEU A 121 -16.14 -4.58 -10.67
CA LEU A 121 -16.92 -3.59 -9.92
C LEU A 121 -18.41 -3.53 -10.33
N PRO A 122 -18.80 -3.58 -11.63
CA PRO A 122 -20.20 -3.64 -12.03
C PRO A 122 -20.96 -4.83 -11.42
N GLY A 123 -20.40 -6.03 -11.53
CA GLY A 123 -21.00 -7.25 -10.98
C GLY A 123 -21.06 -7.22 -9.45
N LEU A 124 -20.01 -6.68 -8.81
CA LEU A 124 -20.00 -6.44 -7.36
C LEU A 124 -21.15 -5.53 -6.95
N ARG A 125 -21.34 -4.39 -7.61
CA ARG A 125 -22.40 -3.42 -7.30
C ARG A 125 -23.79 -4.02 -7.49
N ALA A 126 -24.01 -4.78 -8.57
CA ALA A 126 -25.27 -5.49 -8.79
C ALA A 126 -25.57 -6.50 -7.67
N ARG A 127 -24.57 -7.25 -7.21
CA ARG A 127 -24.73 -8.19 -6.10
C ARG A 127 -24.98 -7.49 -4.76
N VAL A 128 -24.26 -6.40 -4.48
CA VAL A 128 -24.49 -5.55 -3.31
C VAL A 128 -25.92 -5.01 -3.31
N ASP A 129 -26.40 -4.50 -4.45
CA ASP A 129 -27.77 -4.00 -4.56
C ASP A 129 -28.80 -5.11 -4.28
N ALA A 130 -28.62 -6.30 -4.85
CA ALA A 130 -29.49 -7.44 -4.59
C ALA A 130 -29.49 -7.85 -3.10
N ASP A 131 -28.30 -7.97 -2.48
CA ASP A 131 -28.17 -8.40 -1.08
C ASP A 131 -28.74 -7.35 -0.09
N MET A 132 -28.62 -6.05 -0.39
CA MET A 132 -29.30 -4.99 0.38
C MET A 132 -30.83 -5.11 0.34
N GLY A 133 -31.39 -5.94 -0.57
CA GLY A 133 -32.82 -6.11 -0.83
C GLY A 133 -33.46 -7.23 0.00
N LYS A 134 -32.63 -8.05 0.65
CA LYS A 134 -33.09 -9.17 1.47
C LYS A 134 -34.03 -8.72 2.60
N ALA A 135 -34.99 -9.57 2.94
CA ALA A 135 -35.88 -9.36 4.09
C ALA A 135 -35.10 -9.47 5.41
N GLY A 136 -35.55 -8.75 6.46
CA GLY A 136 -34.88 -8.76 7.77
C GLY A 136 -33.51 -8.07 7.79
N LEU A 137 -32.64 -8.51 8.69
CA LEU A 137 -31.23 -8.09 8.83
C LEU A 137 -30.26 -9.30 8.82
N PRO A 138 -30.25 -10.11 7.74
CA PRO A 138 -29.29 -11.20 7.61
C PRO A 138 -27.88 -10.66 7.35
N ARG A 139 -26.88 -11.52 7.54
CA ARG A 139 -25.45 -11.22 7.34
C ARG A 139 -25.19 -10.47 6.03
N GLU A 140 -25.65 -10.98 4.90
CA GLU A 140 -25.30 -10.41 3.59
C GLU A 140 -25.89 -9.01 3.41
N LYS A 141 -27.09 -8.74 3.94
CA LYS A 141 -27.71 -7.42 3.82
C LYS A 141 -26.91 -6.34 4.54
N VAL A 142 -26.45 -6.65 5.75
CA VAL A 142 -25.67 -5.71 6.55
C VAL A 142 -24.29 -5.51 5.93
N LEU A 143 -23.63 -6.60 5.49
CA LEU A 143 -22.34 -6.52 4.81
C LEU A 143 -22.42 -5.75 3.47
N ALA A 144 -23.46 -6.00 2.66
CA ALA A 144 -23.71 -5.25 1.44
C ALA A 144 -23.91 -3.75 1.73
N THR A 145 -24.65 -3.41 2.78
CA THR A 145 -24.83 -2.01 3.22
C THR A 145 -23.52 -1.38 3.65
N VAL A 146 -22.65 -2.12 4.36
CA VAL A 146 -21.31 -1.65 4.75
C VAL A 146 -20.44 -1.42 3.50
N VAL A 147 -20.48 -2.31 2.52
CA VAL A 147 -19.72 -2.16 1.26
C VAL A 147 -20.22 -0.96 0.45
N HIS A 148 -21.54 -0.77 0.33
CA HIS A 148 -22.13 0.41 -0.31
C HIS A 148 -21.71 1.71 0.36
N LEU A 149 -21.72 1.74 1.70
CA LEU A 149 -21.23 2.88 2.47
C LEU A 149 -19.72 3.10 2.29
N LEU A 150 -18.93 2.02 2.24
CA LEU A 150 -17.50 2.09 2.00
C LEU A 150 -17.20 2.79 0.67
N GLU A 151 -17.90 2.39 -0.38
CA GLU A 151 -17.74 3.00 -1.71
C GLU A 151 -18.19 4.47 -1.73
N THR A 152 -19.40 4.75 -1.23
CA THR A 152 -20.02 6.08 -1.35
C THR A 152 -19.40 7.13 -0.42
N THR A 153 -18.90 6.72 0.74
CA THR A 153 -18.35 7.64 1.76
C THR A 153 -16.83 7.65 1.79
N LEU A 154 -16.18 6.63 1.23
CA LEU A 154 -14.75 6.38 1.32
C LEU A 154 -14.26 6.26 2.78
N ILE A 155 -15.14 6.03 3.76
CA ILE A 155 -14.71 5.70 5.12
C ILE A 155 -13.93 4.37 5.08
N ARG A 156 -12.87 4.27 5.88
CA ARG A 156 -12.11 3.01 6.00
C ARG A 156 -12.93 1.98 6.77
N VAL A 157 -12.78 0.72 6.41
CA VAL A 157 -13.11 -0.39 7.30
C VAL A 157 -12.28 -0.25 8.58
N GLY A 158 -12.93 -0.36 9.74
CA GLY A 158 -12.30 -0.24 11.05
C GLY A 158 -11.74 -1.57 11.53
N ASN A 159 -10.82 -1.53 12.48
CA ASN A 159 -10.33 -2.71 13.19
C ASN A 159 -10.55 -2.45 14.70
N ASP A 160 -11.16 -3.41 15.40
CA ASP A 160 -11.59 -3.26 16.79
C ASP A 160 -10.43 -2.96 17.75
N ASP A 161 -9.27 -3.59 17.54
CA ASP A 161 -8.08 -3.32 18.34
C ASP A 161 -7.63 -1.86 18.16
N TYR A 162 -7.70 -1.37 16.92
CA TYR A 162 -7.35 0.01 16.64
C TYR A 162 -8.34 0.99 17.29
N ALA A 163 -9.64 0.66 17.27
CA ALA A 163 -10.70 1.48 17.83
C ALA A 163 -10.62 1.58 19.35
N ARG A 164 -10.41 0.45 20.05
CA ARG A 164 -10.25 0.40 21.51
C ARG A 164 -9.04 1.20 21.98
N THR A 165 -7.87 1.00 21.37
CA THR A 165 -6.63 1.64 21.84
C THR A 165 -6.55 3.11 21.48
N ASN A 166 -7.03 3.52 20.30
CA ASN A 166 -6.81 4.88 19.79
C ASN A 166 -8.06 5.76 19.79
N LYS A 167 -9.21 5.25 20.27
CA LYS A 167 -10.52 5.91 20.18
C LYS A 167 -10.78 6.45 18.77
N SER A 168 -10.44 5.63 17.78
CA SER A 168 -10.43 5.98 16.36
C SER A 168 -11.19 4.92 15.57
N PHE A 169 -12.26 5.32 14.90
CA PHE A 169 -13.24 4.41 14.33
C PHE A 169 -13.14 4.37 12.79
N GLY A 170 -13.53 3.24 12.21
CA GLY A 170 -13.92 3.04 10.81
C GLY A 170 -15.28 2.35 10.75
N LEU A 171 -15.81 2.09 9.54
CA LEU A 171 -17.20 1.64 9.32
C LEU A 171 -17.65 0.52 10.26
N THR A 172 -16.91 -0.58 10.30
CA THR A 172 -17.19 -1.79 11.09
C THR A 172 -17.05 -1.60 12.60
N THR A 173 -16.45 -0.49 13.04
CA THR A 173 -16.26 -0.16 14.47
C THR A 173 -17.09 1.06 14.88
N LEU A 174 -17.97 1.54 14.00
CA LEU A 174 -18.86 2.64 14.35
C LEU A 174 -19.85 2.16 15.40
N ARG A 175 -20.28 3.10 16.24
CA ARG A 175 -21.26 2.89 17.30
C ARG A 175 -22.51 3.69 17.00
N ASP A 176 -23.62 3.37 17.66
CA ASP A 176 -24.90 4.04 17.41
C ASP A 176 -24.80 5.56 17.51
N ARG A 177 -24.09 6.06 18.53
CA ARG A 177 -23.85 7.49 18.74
C ARG A 177 -23.10 8.20 17.61
N HIS A 178 -22.42 7.46 16.73
CA HIS A 178 -21.68 8.03 15.60
C HIS A 178 -22.57 8.26 14.37
N ALA A 179 -23.81 7.77 14.37
CA ALA A 179 -24.75 7.89 13.27
C ALA A 179 -26.05 8.57 13.72
N THR A 180 -26.49 9.57 12.97
CA THR A 180 -27.78 10.25 13.19
C THR A 180 -28.62 10.15 11.92
N ILE A 181 -29.90 9.78 12.08
CA ILE A 181 -30.81 9.52 10.96
C ILE A 181 -31.98 10.51 11.04
N ALA A 182 -32.21 11.23 9.94
CA ALA A 182 -33.33 12.15 9.76
C ALA A 182 -33.99 11.90 8.41
N GLY A 183 -35.05 11.08 8.40
CA GLY A 183 -35.71 10.64 7.17
C GLY A 183 -34.75 9.83 6.27
N ALA A 184 -34.48 10.34 5.06
CA ALA A 184 -33.52 9.73 4.13
C ALA A 184 -32.07 10.21 4.33
N LYS A 185 -31.83 11.15 5.24
CA LYS A 185 -30.50 11.70 5.52
C LYS A 185 -29.87 10.94 6.69
N LEU A 186 -28.70 10.37 6.44
CA LEU A 186 -27.82 9.73 7.41
C LEU A 186 -26.56 10.58 7.57
N THR A 187 -26.22 10.97 8.79
CA THR A 187 -25.01 11.73 9.09
C THR A 187 -24.09 10.89 9.96
N PHE A 188 -22.82 10.75 9.56
CA PHE A 188 -21.78 10.13 10.37
C PHE A 188 -20.88 11.19 10.99
N ARG A 189 -20.69 11.15 12.31
CA ARG A 189 -19.74 11.99 13.03
C ARG A 189 -18.89 11.16 13.99
N PHE A 190 -17.59 11.06 13.72
CA PHE A 190 -16.66 10.27 14.54
C PHE A 190 -15.20 10.68 14.36
N LYS A 191 -14.34 10.28 15.29
CA LYS A 191 -12.89 10.42 15.16
C LYS A 191 -12.32 9.20 14.44
N GLY A 192 -11.70 9.39 13.28
CA GLY A 192 -11.10 8.32 12.49
C GLY A 192 -9.59 8.16 12.69
N LYS A 193 -8.95 7.39 11.80
CA LYS A 193 -7.49 7.17 11.79
C LYS A 193 -6.71 8.50 11.86
N SER A 194 -5.62 8.49 12.64
CA SER A 194 -4.79 9.67 12.93
C SER A 194 -5.53 10.81 13.65
N GLY A 195 -6.71 10.52 14.21
CA GLY A 195 -7.50 11.47 14.98
C GLY A 195 -8.28 12.50 14.17
N LYS A 196 -8.35 12.34 12.84
CA LYS A 196 -9.15 13.21 11.96
C LYS A 196 -10.63 13.03 12.26
N THR A 197 -11.35 14.13 12.49
CA THR A 197 -12.81 14.12 12.62
C THR A 197 -13.44 13.94 11.24
N TRP A 198 -14.32 12.96 11.13
CA TRP A 198 -15.19 12.75 9.98
C TRP A 198 -16.57 13.30 10.33
N ASP A 199 -17.12 14.09 9.42
CA ASP A 199 -18.47 14.64 9.47
C ASP A 199 -19.01 14.63 8.04
N LEU A 200 -19.85 13.65 7.71
CA LEU A 200 -20.34 13.46 6.35
C LEU A 200 -21.79 12.99 6.34
N GLY A 201 -22.53 13.46 5.34
CA GLY A 201 -23.92 13.07 5.10
C GLY A 201 -24.06 12.15 3.89
N VAL A 202 -24.90 11.13 4.02
CA VAL A 202 -25.40 10.28 2.95
C VAL A 202 -26.90 10.49 2.84
N LYS A 203 -27.41 10.70 1.62
CA LYS A 203 -28.85 10.81 1.37
C LYS A 203 -29.31 9.58 0.57
N ASP A 204 -29.74 8.57 1.29
CA ASP A 204 -30.21 7.29 0.73
C ASP A 204 -31.25 6.70 1.68
N ARG A 205 -32.50 6.61 1.21
CA ARG A 205 -33.63 6.15 2.01
C ARG A 205 -33.51 4.67 2.39
N ARG A 206 -32.89 3.84 1.54
CA ARG A 206 -32.71 2.41 1.81
C ARG A 206 -31.63 2.23 2.86
N VAL A 207 -30.48 2.86 2.68
CA VAL A 207 -29.37 2.83 3.65
C VAL A 207 -29.83 3.37 5.01
N ALA A 208 -30.50 4.52 5.04
CA ALA A 208 -31.02 5.09 6.29
C ALA A 208 -31.94 4.11 7.04
N ARG A 209 -32.82 3.38 6.32
CA ARG A 209 -33.67 2.34 6.94
C ARG A 209 -32.87 1.16 7.46
N ILE A 210 -31.87 0.68 6.72
CA ILE A 210 -31.05 -0.46 7.16
C ILE A 210 -30.23 -0.08 8.38
N VAL A 211 -29.56 1.08 8.35
CA VAL A 211 -28.76 1.57 9.49
C VAL A 211 -29.66 1.83 10.70
N LYS A 212 -30.87 2.37 10.51
CA LYS A 212 -31.83 2.53 11.61
C LYS A 212 -32.20 1.18 12.23
N ALA A 213 -32.49 0.18 11.41
CA ALA A 213 -32.80 -1.15 11.89
C ALA A 213 -31.62 -1.81 12.62
N CYS A 214 -30.38 -1.49 12.24
CA CYS A 214 -29.20 -1.93 12.98
C CYS A 214 -29.10 -1.23 14.35
N GLN A 215 -29.37 0.09 14.44
CA GLN A 215 -29.41 0.83 15.71
C GLN A 215 -30.50 0.34 16.68
N ASP A 216 -31.54 -0.32 16.16
CA ASP A 216 -32.61 -0.87 16.98
C ASP A 216 -32.26 -2.26 17.56
N LEU A 217 -31.12 -2.86 17.16
CA LEU A 217 -30.59 -4.08 17.78
C LEU A 217 -29.93 -3.76 19.13
N PRO A 218 -30.00 -4.66 20.13
CA PRO A 218 -29.29 -4.47 21.38
C PRO A 218 -27.76 -4.51 21.17
N GLY A 219 -27.07 -3.50 21.68
CA GLY A 219 -25.62 -3.38 21.55
C GLY A 219 -25.16 -1.93 21.64
N GLN A 220 -23.89 -1.69 21.35
CA GLN A 220 -23.37 -0.34 21.08
C GLN A 220 -22.84 -0.21 19.65
N GLU A 221 -22.57 -1.33 18.98
CA GLU A 221 -21.94 -1.35 17.67
C GLU A 221 -23.00 -1.13 16.60
N LEU A 222 -22.72 -0.22 15.65
CA LEU A 222 -23.71 0.27 14.70
C LEU A 222 -24.11 -0.78 13.66
N PHE A 223 -23.17 -1.63 13.25
CA PHE A 223 -23.41 -2.66 12.24
C PHE A 223 -23.40 -4.03 12.89
N GLN A 224 -24.59 -4.57 13.05
CA GLN A 224 -24.84 -5.90 13.57
C GLN A 224 -25.87 -6.60 12.68
N TYR A 225 -25.80 -7.93 12.62
CA TYR A 225 -26.76 -8.76 11.89
C TYR A 225 -27.31 -9.88 12.77
N ARG A 226 -28.44 -10.46 12.35
CA ARG A 226 -28.97 -11.69 12.93
C ARG A 226 -28.48 -12.88 12.12
N ASP A 227 -27.85 -13.84 12.77
CA ASP A 227 -27.48 -15.12 12.14
C ASP A 227 -28.69 -16.05 12.00
N ALA A 228 -28.45 -17.26 11.45
CA ALA A 228 -29.51 -18.24 11.19
C ALA A 228 -30.22 -18.71 12.48
N ASP A 229 -29.54 -18.67 13.62
CA ASP A 229 -30.08 -19.03 14.93
C ASP A 229 -30.78 -17.85 15.61
N GLY A 230 -30.82 -16.69 14.94
CA GLY A 230 -31.40 -15.45 15.45
C GLY A 230 -30.50 -14.68 16.42
N ALA A 231 -29.28 -15.17 16.66
CA ALA A 231 -28.31 -14.52 17.52
C ALA A 231 -27.72 -13.28 16.82
N ILE A 232 -27.39 -12.27 17.62
CA ILE A 232 -26.87 -11.00 17.11
C ILE A 232 -25.34 -11.09 17.04
N ARG A 233 -24.80 -10.77 15.87
CA ARG A 233 -23.37 -10.77 15.58
C ARG A 233 -22.95 -9.38 15.13
N ASP A 234 -21.77 -8.96 15.58
CA ASP A 234 -21.09 -7.77 15.09
C ASP A 234 -20.51 -8.01 13.68
N VAL A 235 -20.28 -6.91 12.95
CA VAL A 235 -19.61 -6.94 11.67
C VAL A 235 -18.15 -6.55 11.83
N THR A 236 -17.23 -7.44 11.50
CA THR A 236 -15.79 -7.18 11.56
C THR A 236 -15.20 -6.79 10.20
N SER A 237 -13.94 -6.33 10.19
CA SER A 237 -13.18 -6.13 8.95
C SER A 237 -12.96 -7.44 8.17
N ALA A 238 -12.83 -8.56 8.89
CA ALA A 238 -12.68 -9.88 8.29
C ALA A 238 -13.96 -10.29 7.55
N ASP A 239 -15.13 -10.03 8.13
CA ASP A 239 -16.42 -10.34 7.50
C ASP A 239 -16.62 -9.58 6.19
N VAL A 240 -16.30 -8.28 6.17
CA VAL A 240 -16.40 -7.45 4.95
C VAL A 240 -15.51 -7.99 3.85
N ASN A 241 -14.24 -8.30 4.15
CA ASN A 241 -13.32 -8.82 3.14
C ASN A 241 -13.66 -10.26 2.72
N ALA A 242 -14.21 -11.08 3.61
CA ALA A 242 -14.70 -12.41 3.27
C ALA A 242 -15.89 -12.31 2.31
N TYR A 243 -16.86 -11.44 2.61
CA TYR A 243 -18.01 -11.17 1.75
C TYR A 243 -17.59 -10.65 0.36
N LEU A 244 -16.64 -9.70 0.28
CA LEU A 244 -16.13 -9.22 -1.02
C LEU A 244 -15.53 -10.35 -1.87
N ARG A 245 -14.76 -11.26 -1.27
CA ARG A 245 -14.20 -12.41 -1.98
C ARG A 245 -15.29 -13.40 -2.40
N GLU A 246 -16.26 -13.66 -1.52
CA GLU A 246 -17.39 -14.55 -1.78
C GLU A 246 -18.23 -14.10 -2.98
N ILE A 247 -18.57 -12.81 -3.04
CA ILE A 247 -19.45 -12.28 -4.09
C ILE A 247 -18.76 -12.02 -5.42
N THR A 248 -17.44 -11.85 -5.41
CA THR A 248 -16.67 -11.58 -6.65
C THR A 248 -15.94 -12.81 -7.19
N GLY A 249 -15.64 -13.80 -6.34
CA GLY A 249 -14.73 -14.89 -6.67
C GLY A 249 -13.28 -14.42 -6.92
N GLN A 250 -12.96 -13.16 -6.58
CA GLN A 250 -11.68 -12.52 -6.84
C GLN A 250 -11.03 -12.06 -5.52
N PRO A 251 -9.70 -11.80 -5.49
CA PRO A 251 -9.02 -11.35 -4.28
C PRO A 251 -9.27 -9.87 -3.93
N VAL A 252 -10.49 -9.37 -4.18
CA VAL A 252 -10.92 -7.99 -3.89
C VAL A 252 -11.02 -7.74 -2.39
N THR A 253 -10.66 -6.53 -1.98
CA THR A 253 -10.69 -6.07 -0.60
C THR A 253 -11.30 -4.68 -0.44
N ALA A 254 -11.59 -4.33 0.81
CA ALA A 254 -12.04 -2.99 1.21
C ALA A 254 -11.10 -1.85 0.78
N LYS A 255 -9.79 -2.13 0.66
CA LYS A 255 -8.79 -1.11 0.29
C LYS A 255 -8.94 -0.68 -1.17
N ASP A 256 -9.38 -1.60 -2.03
CA ASP A 256 -9.41 -1.39 -3.48
C ASP A 256 -10.39 -0.30 -3.89
N PHE A 257 -11.55 -0.21 -3.24
CA PHE A 257 -12.48 0.92 -3.43
C PHE A 257 -11.81 2.28 -3.25
N ARG A 258 -10.97 2.43 -2.21
CA ARG A 258 -10.29 3.70 -1.93
C ARG A 258 -9.14 3.96 -2.91
N THR A 259 -8.48 2.92 -3.38
CA THR A 259 -7.43 3.01 -4.41
C THR A 259 -8.04 3.38 -5.77
N TRP A 260 -9.16 2.77 -6.13
CA TRP A 260 -9.89 3.05 -7.36
C TRP A 260 -10.44 4.47 -7.34
N ALA A 261 -11.15 4.85 -6.27
CA ALA A 261 -11.65 6.21 -6.10
C ALA A 261 -10.52 7.24 -6.08
N GLY A 262 -9.40 6.96 -5.41
CA GLY A 262 -8.23 7.84 -5.42
C GLY A 262 -7.65 8.04 -6.82
N THR A 263 -7.60 6.98 -7.61
CA THR A 263 -7.13 7.00 -9.00
C THR A 263 -8.07 7.80 -9.91
N VAL A 264 -9.38 7.53 -9.85
CA VAL A 264 -10.39 8.24 -10.64
C VAL A 264 -10.43 9.73 -10.27
N LEU A 265 -10.46 10.05 -8.98
CA LEU A 265 -10.47 11.45 -8.51
C LEU A 265 -9.20 12.21 -8.92
N ALA A 266 -8.04 11.54 -8.92
CA ALA A 266 -6.80 12.16 -9.37
C ALA A 266 -6.84 12.45 -10.88
N ALA A 267 -7.35 11.53 -11.68
CA ALA A 267 -7.46 11.70 -13.12
C ALA A 267 -8.40 12.86 -13.47
N LEU A 268 -9.56 12.95 -12.82
CA LEU A 268 -10.51 14.04 -13.00
C LEU A 268 -9.92 15.40 -12.56
N ALA A 269 -9.31 15.46 -11.38
CA ALA A 269 -8.69 16.69 -10.89
C ALA A 269 -7.53 17.16 -11.79
N LEU A 270 -6.83 16.24 -12.46
CA LEU A 270 -5.77 16.58 -13.40
C LEU A 270 -6.30 17.02 -14.76
N GLN A 271 -7.41 16.45 -15.20
CA GLN A 271 -8.09 16.86 -16.43
C GLN A 271 -8.55 18.33 -16.38
N GLU A 272 -8.98 18.82 -15.21
CA GLU A 272 -9.40 20.22 -15.02
C GLU A 272 -8.30 21.26 -15.32
N PHE A 273 -7.02 20.84 -15.33
CA PHE A 273 -5.92 21.74 -15.67
C PHE A 273 -5.66 21.84 -17.18
N GLU A 274 -6.36 21.07 -18.03
CA GLU A 274 -6.31 21.02 -19.51
C GLU A 274 -4.91 20.91 -20.15
N ALA A 275 -4.07 21.93 -20.02
CA ALA A 275 -2.69 21.98 -20.53
C ALA A 275 -1.75 22.72 -19.55
N PHE A 276 -0.44 22.51 -19.72
CA PHE A 276 0.58 23.23 -18.96
C PHE A 276 1.73 23.68 -19.88
N ASP A 277 2.18 24.92 -19.69
CA ASP A 277 3.23 25.52 -20.53
C ASP A 277 4.66 25.26 -20.00
N SER A 278 4.77 24.58 -18.86
CA SER A 278 6.09 24.24 -18.28
C SER A 278 6.04 23.03 -17.35
N GLN A 279 7.19 22.37 -17.19
CA GLN A 279 7.38 21.29 -16.21
C GLN A 279 7.17 21.75 -14.76
N ALA A 280 7.40 23.04 -14.46
CA ALA A 280 7.10 23.59 -13.14
C ALA A 280 5.59 23.69 -12.88
N ALA A 281 4.83 24.15 -13.88
CA ALA A 281 3.37 24.18 -13.83
C ALA A 281 2.80 22.75 -13.70
N ALA A 282 3.29 21.79 -14.47
CA ALA A 282 2.85 20.39 -14.38
C ALA A 282 3.04 19.81 -12.96
N LYS A 283 4.21 20.05 -12.34
CA LYS A 283 4.48 19.60 -10.97
C LYS A 283 3.61 20.30 -9.92
N LYS A 284 3.23 21.56 -10.15
CA LYS A 284 2.29 22.30 -9.30
C LYS A 284 0.90 21.69 -9.40
N ASN A 285 0.41 21.42 -10.61
CA ASN A 285 -0.89 20.82 -10.87
C ASN A 285 -0.99 19.42 -10.23
N LEU A 286 0.05 18.58 -10.39
CA LEU A 286 0.14 17.29 -9.70
C LEU A 286 0.02 17.44 -8.18
N ARG A 287 0.72 18.40 -7.59
CA ARG A 287 0.68 18.62 -6.14
C ARG A 287 -0.73 18.99 -5.69
N THR A 288 -1.37 19.94 -6.36
CA THR A 288 -2.73 20.39 -6.04
C THR A 288 -3.75 19.25 -6.19
N ALA A 289 -3.69 18.47 -7.27
CA ALA A 289 -4.57 17.32 -7.45
C ALA A 289 -4.37 16.27 -6.35
N ILE A 290 -3.12 15.92 -6.03
CA ILE A 290 -2.82 14.94 -4.96
C ILE A 290 -3.29 15.45 -3.60
N GLU A 291 -3.12 16.74 -3.28
CA GLU A 291 -3.59 17.35 -2.03
C GLU A 291 -5.12 17.29 -1.92
N SER A 292 -5.84 17.59 -3.01
CA SER A 292 -7.30 17.47 -3.08
C SER A 292 -7.77 16.04 -2.80
N VAL A 293 -7.21 15.05 -3.50
CA VAL A 293 -7.55 13.63 -3.33
C VAL A 293 -7.18 13.15 -1.92
N ALA A 294 -6.01 13.55 -1.40
CA ALA A 294 -5.56 13.19 -0.06
C ALA A 294 -6.52 13.72 1.01
N SER A 295 -7.01 14.96 0.86
CA SER A 295 -8.00 15.55 1.75
C SER A 295 -9.29 14.72 1.78
N ARG A 296 -9.83 14.40 0.60
CA ARG A 296 -11.05 13.60 0.42
C ARG A 296 -10.93 12.20 0.99
N LEU A 297 -9.79 11.54 0.80
CA LEU A 297 -9.52 10.21 1.37
C LEU A 297 -9.11 10.24 2.85
N GLY A 298 -8.81 11.41 3.42
CA GLY A 298 -8.24 11.54 4.77
C GLY A 298 -6.89 10.87 4.91
N ASN A 299 -5.98 11.13 3.96
CA ASN A 299 -4.58 10.69 3.94
C ASN A 299 -3.64 11.90 3.91
N THR A 300 -2.34 11.70 4.14
CA THR A 300 -1.34 12.71 3.76
C THR A 300 -1.08 12.64 2.25
N PRO A 301 -0.65 13.75 1.60
CA PRO A 301 -0.35 13.76 0.17
C PRO A 301 0.65 12.66 -0.25
N THR A 302 1.70 12.45 0.54
CA THR A 302 2.71 11.42 0.29
C THR A 302 2.12 10.01 0.30
N ILE A 303 1.26 9.69 1.26
CA ILE A 303 0.61 8.38 1.35
C ILE A 303 -0.43 8.22 0.25
N CYS A 304 -1.18 9.28 -0.06
CA CYS A 304 -2.15 9.29 -1.15
C CYS A 304 -1.48 8.94 -2.48
N ARG A 305 -0.44 9.69 -2.86
CA ARG A 305 0.34 9.47 -4.08
C ARG A 305 0.91 8.05 -4.17
N LYS A 306 1.50 7.55 -3.08
CA LYS A 306 2.20 6.26 -3.10
C LYS A 306 1.26 5.05 -3.08
N CYS A 307 0.08 5.16 -2.48
CA CYS A 307 -0.73 3.99 -2.14
C CYS A 307 -2.14 3.99 -2.72
N TYR A 308 -2.65 5.13 -3.20
CA TYR A 308 -4.06 5.27 -3.60
C TYR A 308 -4.26 5.87 -5.00
N ILE A 309 -3.19 6.30 -5.68
CA ILE A 309 -3.28 6.86 -7.03
C ILE A 309 -2.41 6.01 -7.95
N HIS A 310 -3.00 5.46 -8.99
CA HIS A 310 -2.28 4.69 -10.00
C HIS A 310 -1.23 5.58 -10.70
N PRO A 311 0.06 5.17 -10.78
CA PRO A 311 1.15 6.01 -11.27
C PRO A 311 0.94 6.44 -12.73
N GLN A 312 0.35 5.56 -13.56
CA GLN A 312 0.07 5.87 -14.97
C GLN A 312 -0.89 7.06 -15.17
N VAL A 313 -1.70 7.44 -14.18
CA VAL A 313 -2.48 8.69 -14.24
C VAL A 313 -1.56 9.89 -14.10
N LEU A 314 -0.62 9.84 -13.17
CA LEU A 314 0.33 10.93 -12.92
C LEU A 314 1.35 11.06 -14.06
N ASP A 315 1.87 9.92 -14.51
CA ASP A 315 2.84 9.85 -15.60
C ASP A 315 2.19 10.30 -16.91
N GLY A 316 0.96 9.85 -17.18
CA GLY A 316 0.21 10.28 -18.36
C GLY A 316 -0.06 11.78 -18.38
N TYR A 317 -0.31 12.39 -17.22
CA TYR A 317 -0.42 13.84 -17.13
C TYR A 317 0.90 14.54 -17.49
N LEU A 318 2.03 14.10 -16.93
CA LEU A 318 3.34 14.69 -17.19
C LEU A 318 3.80 14.54 -18.65
N GLU A 319 3.35 13.49 -19.33
CA GLU A 319 3.62 13.24 -20.74
C GLU A 319 2.69 14.01 -21.69
N GLY A 320 1.66 14.70 -21.17
CA GLY A 320 0.64 15.36 -22.00
C GLY A 320 -0.40 14.41 -22.60
N ASP A 321 -0.41 13.15 -22.17
CA ASP A 321 -1.23 12.06 -22.69
C ASP A 321 -2.48 11.80 -21.82
N LEU A 322 -2.76 12.63 -20.80
CA LEU A 322 -3.95 12.50 -19.97
C LEU A 322 -5.18 13.11 -20.66
N LEU A 323 -5.75 12.35 -21.59
CA LEU A 323 -7.03 12.69 -22.22
C LEU A 323 -8.10 11.70 -21.76
N LEU A 324 -9.03 12.17 -20.93
CA LEU A 324 -10.22 11.42 -20.56
C LEU A 324 -11.35 11.72 -21.55
N GLN A 325 -11.65 10.77 -22.42
CA GLN A 325 -12.85 10.83 -23.26
C GLN A 325 -14.07 10.40 -22.45
N VAL A 326 -14.63 11.32 -21.66
CA VAL A 326 -15.89 11.09 -20.96
C VAL A 326 -17.02 11.26 -21.97
N LYS A 327 -17.50 10.15 -22.54
CA LYS A 327 -18.76 10.18 -23.31
C LYS A 327 -19.88 10.49 -22.31
N HIS A 328 -20.38 11.73 -22.31
CA HIS A 328 -21.61 12.05 -21.60
C HIS A 328 -22.74 11.22 -22.22
N ALA A 329 -23.13 10.13 -21.55
CA ALA A 329 -24.43 9.54 -21.79
C ALA A 329 -25.47 10.62 -21.48
N VAL A 330 -26.44 10.80 -22.37
CA VAL A 330 -27.53 11.78 -22.29
C VAL A 330 -28.08 11.81 -20.85
N ALA A 331 -28.21 13.02 -20.30
CA ALA A 331 -28.39 13.31 -18.87
C ALA A 331 -29.68 12.75 -18.21
N ASP A 332 -30.45 11.91 -18.90
CA ASP A 332 -31.74 11.41 -18.43
C ASP A 332 -31.69 10.02 -17.74
N GLU A 333 -30.56 9.30 -17.79
CA GLU A 333 -30.41 8.01 -17.07
C GLU A 333 -29.63 8.10 -15.74
N LEU A 334 -29.12 9.28 -15.38
CA LEU A 334 -28.11 9.42 -14.32
C LEU A 334 -28.63 9.34 -12.87
N ARG A 335 -29.82 8.79 -12.63
CA ARG A 335 -30.39 8.75 -11.28
C ARG A 335 -30.39 7.45 -10.52
N ASP A 336 -30.25 6.26 -11.11
CA ASP A 336 -30.46 5.06 -10.26
C ASP A 336 -29.68 3.78 -10.59
N ASP A 337 -28.81 3.73 -11.60
CA ASP A 337 -28.14 2.46 -11.93
C ASP A 337 -26.67 2.40 -11.48
N LEU A 338 -26.47 2.11 -10.20
CA LEU A 338 -25.15 1.77 -9.65
C LEU A 338 -24.58 0.47 -10.26
N THR A 339 -25.32 -0.29 -11.06
CA THR A 339 -24.84 -1.59 -11.56
C THR A 339 -23.78 -1.53 -12.67
N ARG A 340 -23.43 -0.33 -13.16
CA ARG A 340 -22.40 -0.11 -14.19
C ARG A 340 -21.23 0.74 -13.67
N LEU A 341 -20.11 0.74 -14.39
CA LEU A 341 -19.09 1.77 -14.21
C LEU A 341 -19.69 3.13 -14.60
N LYS A 342 -19.41 4.16 -13.80
CA LYS A 342 -19.72 5.54 -14.14
C LYS A 342 -18.91 5.97 -15.37
N PRO A 343 -19.36 6.97 -16.15
CA PRO A 343 -18.63 7.44 -17.33
C PRO A 343 -17.17 7.78 -17.05
N GLU A 344 -16.89 8.41 -15.90
CA GLU A 344 -15.55 8.78 -15.47
C GLU A 344 -14.70 7.54 -15.13
N GLU A 345 -15.31 6.55 -14.48
CA GLU A 345 -14.65 5.27 -14.15
C GLU A 345 -14.27 4.51 -15.41
N ALA A 346 -15.18 4.45 -16.40
CA ALA A 346 -14.93 3.81 -17.68
C ALA A 346 -13.83 4.55 -18.48
N ALA A 347 -13.83 5.88 -18.48
CA ALA A 347 -12.80 6.69 -19.15
C ALA A 347 -11.41 6.45 -18.52
N VAL A 348 -11.32 6.41 -17.19
CA VAL A 348 -10.07 6.13 -16.48
C VAL A 348 -9.61 4.69 -16.71
N LEU A 349 -10.52 3.72 -16.72
CA LEU A 349 -10.20 2.33 -17.04
C LEU A 349 -9.59 2.20 -18.44
N GLY A 350 -10.24 2.80 -19.45
CA GLY A 350 -9.75 2.80 -20.84
C GLY A 350 -8.37 3.48 -20.98
N LEU A 351 -8.17 4.62 -20.32
CA LEU A 351 -6.87 5.30 -20.25
C LEU A 351 -5.80 4.37 -19.68
N LEU A 352 -6.07 3.73 -18.54
CA LEU A 352 -5.12 2.84 -17.87
C LEU A 352 -4.79 1.61 -18.74
N GLN A 353 -5.80 0.98 -19.35
CA GLN A 353 -5.59 -0.15 -20.27
C GLN A 353 -4.69 0.23 -21.44
N ALA A 354 -4.95 1.38 -22.09
CA ALA A 354 -4.14 1.85 -23.20
C ALA A 354 -2.69 2.15 -22.79
N ARG A 355 -2.49 2.79 -21.63
CA ARG A 355 -1.16 3.13 -21.12
C ARG A 355 -0.37 1.90 -20.69
N LEU A 356 -0.98 0.98 -19.95
CA LEU A 356 -0.33 -0.26 -19.52
C LEU A 356 0.08 -1.11 -20.74
N ALA A 357 -0.76 -1.19 -21.78
CA ALA A 357 -0.40 -1.87 -23.02
C ALA A 357 0.82 -1.24 -23.73
N ARG A 358 0.98 0.09 -23.69
CA ARG A 358 2.16 0.79 -24.23
C ARG A 358 3.42 0.50 -23.42
N VAL A 359 3.33 0.59 -22.09
CA VAL A 359 4.47 0.35 -21.18
C VAL A 359 4.98 -1.10 -21.31
N SER A 360 4.06 -2.07 -21.38
CA SER A 360 4.42 -3.49 -21.58
C SER A 360 5.10 -3.76 -22.92
N LYS A 361 4.71 -3.05 -23.99
CA LYS A 361 5.38 -3.15 -25.30
C LYS A 361 6.77 -2.49 -25.32
N ALA A 362 6.97 -1.44 -24.51
CA ALA A 362 8.24 -0.71 -24.43
C ALA A 362 9.30 -1.42 -23.56
N THR A 363 8.90 -2.35 -22.71
CA THR A 363 9.79 -3.10 -21.81
C THR A 363 9.91 -4.55 -22.29
N PRO A 364 10.91 -4.92 -23.13
CA PRO A 364 11.13 -6.32 -23.45
C PRO A 364 11.58 -7.05 -22.19
N VAL A 365 10.79 -8.04 -21.76
CA VAL A 365 11.16 -8.99 -20.71
C VAL A 365 12.49 -9.63 -21.12
N ARG A 366 13.56 -9.34 -20.39
CA ARG A 366 14.82 -10.09 -20.50
C ARG A 366 14.58 -11.47 -19.89
N THR A 367 14.03 -12.38 -20.69
CA THR A 367 13.96 -13.80 -20.34
C THR A 367 15.39 -14.32 -20.26
N ALA A 368 15.92 -14.45 -19.04
CA ALA A 368 17.20 -15.09 -18.80
C ALA A 368 17.05 -16.60 -19.07
N THR A 369 17.13 -17.01 -20.33
CA THR A 369 17.30 -18.41 -20.71
C THR A 369 18.72 -18.82 -20.30
N ARG A 370 18.82 -19.38 -19.10
CA ARG A 370 20.04 -20.04 -18.61
C ARG A 370 20.27 -21.29 -19.45
N LYS A 371 21.06 -21.18 -20.52
CA LYS A 371 21.57 -22.33 -21.28
C LYS A 371 22.34 -23.24 -20.33
N THR A 372 21.75 -24.39 -20.01
CA THR A 372 22.45 -25.55 -19.46
C THR A 372 23.43 -26.06 -20.51
N LYS A 373 24.74 -25.86 -20.29
CA LYS A 373 25.77 -26.59 -21.04
C LYS A 373 25.76 -28.03 -20.56
N ALA A 374 25.13 -28.91 -21.32
CA ALA A 374 25.34 -30.34 -21.22
C ALA A 374 26.78 -30.66 -21.64
N SER A 375 27.53 -31.29 -20.75
CA SER A 375 28.84 -31.87 -21.04
C SER A 375 28.65 -33.16 -21.84
N SER A 376 28.96 -33.13 -23.13
CA SER A 376 29.17 -34.37 -23.89
C SER A 376 30.66 -34.68 -23.97
N GLN A 377 30.97 -35.89 -23.51
CA GLN A 377 32.25 -36.56 -23.70
C GLN A 377 32.54 -36.73 -25.20
N ALA A 378 33.79 -36.46 -25.60
CA ALA A 378 34.36 -37.04 -26.80
C ALA A 378 35.79 -37.51 -26.48
N LYS A 379 35.99 -38.83 -26.61
CA LYS A 379 37.28 -39.51 -26.50
C LYS A 379 38.07 -39.39 -27.82
N SER A 380 39.39 -39.28 -27.67
CA SER A 380 40.47 -39.73 -28.59
C SER A 380 40.64 -38.91 -29.90
N LYS A 381 41.83 -38.62 -30.43
CA LYS A 381 43.12 -39.34 -30.41
C LYS A 381 44.25 -38.38 -30.91
N ALA A 382 45.48 -38.62 -30.43
CA ALA A 382 46.81 -38.41 -31.05
C ALA A 382 47.19 -36.99 -31.58
N ALA A 383 48.19 -36.27 -31.07
CA ALA A 383 49.64 -36.51 -30.89
C ALA A 383 50.45 -35.65 -31.87
N THR A 384 51.13 -34.60 -31.38
CA THR A 384 52.51 -34.24 -31.80
C THR A 384 53.13 -33.21 -30.85
N LYS A 385 54.41 -33.41 -30.56
CA LYS A 385 55.29 -32.61 -29.68
C LYS A 385 55.93 -31.44 -30.43
N SER A 386 56.11 -30.30 -29.75
CA SER A 386 57.27 -29.37 -29.80
C SER A 386 57.04 -28.32 -28.70
N VAL A 387 57.79 -28.24 -27.58
CA VAL A 387 59.17 -27.78 -27.30
C VAL A 387 59.48 -26.33 -27.70
N GLY A 388 59.75 -25.49 -26.69
CA GLY A 388 60.38 -24.15 -26.76
C GLY A 388 59.69 -23.15 -25.81
N ARG A 389 60.04 -23.02 -24.52
CA ARG A 389 61.21 -22.39 -23.85
C ARG A 389 61.17 -20.84 -23.80
N ALA A 390 61.32 -20.34 -22.55
CA ALA A 390 61.83 -19.03 -22.10
C ALA A 390 60.94 -17.79 -22.31
N LYS A 391 61.05 -16.69 -21.55
CA LYS A 391 61.45 -16.28 -20.17
C LYS A 391 61.49 -14.74 -20.25
N SER A 392 61.39 -14.07 -19.10
CA SER A 392 61.90 -12.70 -18.81
C SER A 392 61.10 -11.54 -19.43
N ASN A 393 61.09 -10.30 -18.95
CA ASN A 393 61.36 -9.60 -17.67
C ASN A 393 61.14 -8.10 -17.99
N GLY A 394 61.01 -7.25 -16.96
CA GLY A 394 61.09 -5.78 -17.05
C GLY A 394 59.77 -5.13 -16.62
N ARG A 395 59.58 -4.58 -15.41
CA ARG A 395 60.30 -3.50 -14.71
C ARG A 395 60.60 -2.30 -15.61
N ASP A 396 59.96 -1.16 -15.32
CA ASP A 396 60.63 0.05 -14.81
C ASP A 396 59.60 1.20 -14.60
N THR A 397 59.48 1.70 -13.36
CA THR A 397 59.94 3.03 -12.85
C THR A 397 59.08 4.22 -13.33
N ALA A 398 58.33 4.91 -12.47
CA ALA A 398 58.74 5.89 -11.43
C ALA A 398 58.65 7.35 -11.92
N SER A 399 58.55 8.25 -10.92
CA SER A 399 58.48 9.72 -10.97
C SER A 399 57.07 10.31 -11.19
N GLY A 400 56.64 11.35 -10.48
CA GLY A 400 57.31 12.12 -9.43
C GLY A 400 56.69 13.50 -9.31
N SER A 401 56.42 13.92 -8.06
CA SER A 401 56.22 15.30 -7.60
C SER A 401 54.96 16.02 -8.15
N GLU A 402 54.34 17.00 -7.47
CA GLU A 402 54.93 18.02 -6.62
C GLU A 402 53.85 18.68 -5.72
N ARG A 403 54.29 19.16 -4.56
CA ARG A 403 53.53 19.96 -3.59
C ARG A 403 53.24 21.36 -4.12
N ARG A 404 52.12 21.97 -3.68
CA ARG A 404 52.15 23.38 -3.25
C ARG A 404 51.08 23.71 -2.21
N THR A 405 51.48 24.59 -1.32
CA THR A 405 50.92 24.95 0.00
C THR A 405 50.43 26.41 0.05
N LYS A 406 49.71 26.74 1.15
CA LYS A 406 49.39 28.07 1.76
C LYS A 406 48.07 28.70 1.29
N SER A 407 47.24 29.38 2.10
CA SER A 407 47.22 29.89 3.49
C SER A 407 45.79 30.46 3.75
N ARG A 408 45.06 30.18 4.84
CA ARG A 408 44.96 30.89 6.16
C ARG A 408 44.65 32.41 6.18
N SER A 409 43.45 32.76 6.69
CA SER A 409 43.07 33.91 7.57
C SER A 409 41.56 33.77 7.88
N LYS A 410 41.03 33.43 9.08
CA LYS A 410 40.99 34.00 10.45
C LYS A 410 40.19 35.31 10.60
N ALA A 411 39.17 35.23 11.47
CA ALA A 411 38.10 36.15 11.88
C ALA A 411 38.59 37.43 12.64
N PRO A 412 37.72 38.34 13.17
CA PRO A 412 36.70 38.16 14.25
C PRO A 412 35.37 38.92 13.95
N ASP A 413 34.38 39.19 14.81
CA ASP A 413 33.70 38.70 16.03
C ASP A 413 32.82 39.89 16.54
N ALA A 414 31.86 39.62 17.44
CA ALA A 414 31.01 40.54 18.23
C ALA A 414 29.73 41.11 17.54
N GLY A 415 28.54 41.07 18.15
CA GLY A 415 28.21 40.72 19.55
C GLY A 415 26.70 40.63 19.89
N THR A 416 26.46 39.91 21.01
CA THR A 416 25.58 40.19 22.17
C THR A 416 24.20 40.85 21.94
N ALA A 417 23.10 40.12 22.18
CA ALA A 417 22.29 40.02 23.43
C ALA A 417 21.00 40.86 23.38
N ASP A 418 19.82 40.24 23.50
CA ASP A 418 19.02 40.29 24.73
C ASP A 418 17.72 39.45 24.64
N ARG A 419 17.33 38.91 25.79
CA ARG A 419 15.99 38.42 26.19
C ARG A 419 15.49 39.41 27.27
N PRO A 420 14.25 39.37 27.83
CA PRO A 420 13.09 38.50 27.59
C PRO A 420 11.70 39.21 27.62
N THR A 421 10.64 38.39 27.59
CA THR A 421 9.28 38.52 28.20
C THR A 421 8.30 39.60 27.73
N ALA A 422 7.18 39.14 27.14
CA ALA A 422 5.84 39.16 27.74
C ALA A 422 5.00 38.01 27.17
#